data_AF-A0A0N1JIG4-F1
#
_entry.id   AF-A0A0N1JIG4-F1
#
_cell.length_a   1.000
_cell.length_b   1.000
_cell.length_c   1.000
_cell.angle_alpha   90.00
_cell.angle_beta   90.00
_cell.angle_gamma   90.00
#
_symmetry.space_group_name_H-M   'P 1'
#
loop_
_entity.id
_entity.type
_entity.pdbx_description
1 polymer ?
#
loop_
_entity_poly.entity_id
_entity_poly.type
_entity_poly.pdbx_seq_one_letter_code
_entity_poly.pdbx_strand_id
1 'polypeptide(L)' 'MPFRVCVVGVATASLMTFALLCQAAPAHYYRWQGDSRIVCAQTSPGPGWTRLKGHFVKSDCSI' A
#
# COMPACT_ATOMS: atom_id res chain seq x y z
N MET A 1 -21.44 23.94 28.64
CA MET A 1 -21.47 22.78 27.71
C MET A 1 -21.13 23.07 26.24
N PRO A 2 -21.04 24.31 25.70
CA PRO A 2 -20.73 24.52 24.26
C PRO A 2 -19.25 24.28 23.92
N PHE A 3 -18.34 24.52 24.88
CA PHE A 3 -16.90 24.42 24.65
C PHE A 3 -16.44 22.99 24.30
N ARG A 4 -16.98 21.97 24.98
CA ARG A 4 -16.68 20.56 24.69
C ARG A 4 -17.19 20.13 23.31
N VAL A 5 -18.35 20.64 22.89
CA VAL A 5 -18.93 20.37 21.57
C VAL A 5 -18.08 21.00 20.47
N CYS A 6 -17.59 22.24 20.66
CA CYS A 6 -16.65 22.86 19.73
C CYS A 6 -15.31 22.11 19.64
N VAL A 7 -14.72 21.72 20.78
CA VAL A 7 -13.43 21.00 20.78
C VAL A 7 -13.54 19.66 20.05
N VAL A 8 -14.62 18.90 20.29
CA VAL A 8 -14.86 17.64 19.57
C VAL A 8 -15.09 17.88 18.09
N GLY A 9 -15.88 18.90 17.72
CA GLY A 9 -16.14 19.24 16.31
C GLY A 9 -14.89 19.68 15.54
N VAL A 10 -14.01 20.46 16.18
CA VAL A 10 -12.72 20.86 15.59
C VAL A 10 -11.79 19.65 15.43
N ALA A 11 -11.73 18.77 16.44
CA ALA A 11 -10.90 17.58 16.39
C ALA A 11 -11.31 16.61 15.27
N THR A 12 -12.61 16.35 15.11
CA THR A 12 -13.11 15.48 14.05
C THR A 12 -12.89 16.07 12.66
N ALA A 13 -13.16 17.37 12.47
CA ALA A 13 -12.88 18.05 11.21
C ALA A 13 -11.39 17.96 10.83
N SER A 14 -10.51 18.13 11.82
CA SER A 14 -9.05 18.04 11.63
C SER A 14 -8.63 16.65 11.17
N LEU A 15 -9.13 15.59 11.82
CA LEU A 15 -8.83 14.20 11.44
C LEU A 15 -9.33 13.87 10.02
N MET A 16 -10.53 14.31 9.66
CA MET A 16 -11.08 14.07 8.32
C MET A 16 -10.24 14.77 7.24
N THR A 17 -9.79 15.99 7.51
CA THR A 17 -8.94 16.74 6.57
C THR A 17 -7.58 16.06 6.38
N PHE A 18 -7.02 15.50 7.45
CA PHE A 18 -5.75 14.79 7.41
C PHE A 18 -5.84 13.46 6.62
N ALA A 19 -6.97 12.77 6.69
CA ALA A 19 -7.18 11.53 5.94
C ALA A 19 -7.15 11.74 4.41
N LEU A 20 -7.61 12.90 3.92
CA LEU A 20 -7.62 13.24 2.49
C LEU A 20 -6.22 13.51 1.93
N LEU A 21 -5.27 13.87 2.78
CA LEU A 21 -3.87 14.11 2.39
C LEU A 21 -3.06 12.80 2.29
N CYS A 22 -3.62 11.69 2.75
CA CYS A 22 -2.95 10.40 2.72
C CYS A 22 -3.06 9.78 1.32
N GLN A 23 -2.13 10.11 0.43
CA GLN A 23 -2.03 9.49 -0.89
C GLN A 23 -1.20 8.21 -0.79
N ALA A 24 -1.83 7.06 -1.02
CA ALA A 24 -1.11 5.80 -1.18
C ALA A 24 -0.31 5.82 -2.50
N ALA A 25 1.02 5.69 -2.41
CA ALA A 25 1.83 5.46 -3.58
C ALA A 25 1.41 4.13 -4.25
N PRO A 26 1.47 4.02 -5.59
CA PRO A 26 1.18 2.76 -6.27
C PRO A 26 2.09 1.67 -5.72
N ALA A 27 1.50 0.54 -5.34
CA ALA A 27 2.25 -0.58 -4.79
C ALA A 27 2.86 -1.40 -5.92
N HIS A 28 4.18 -1.38 -6.03
CA HIS A 28 4.90 -2.05 -7.11
C HIS A 28 4.82 -3.57 -6.96
N TYR A 29 4.63 -4.25 -8.10
CA TYR A 29 4.73 -5.70 -8.21
C TYR A 29 6.13 -6.12 -8.64
N TYR A 30 6.53 -7.32 -8.21
CA TYR A 30 7.84 -7.90 -8.52
C TYR A 30 7.68 -9.32 -9.01
N ARG A 31 8.61 -9.75 -9.86
CA ARG A 31 8.74 -11.16 -10.21
C ARG A 31 9.51 -11.88 -9.12
N TRP A 32 8.93 -12.96 -8.64
CA TRP A 32 9.53 -13.86 -7.66
C TRP A 32 9.80 -15.19 -8.34
N GLN A 33 11.06 -15.63 -8.30
CA GLN A 33 11.48 -16.94 -8.77
C GLN A 33 11.41 -17.93 -7.61
N GLY A 34 10.60 -18.97 -7.76
CA GLY A 34 10.64 -20.18 -6.93
C GLY A 34 11.26 -21.33 -7.71
N ASP A 35 11.28 -22.53 -7.13
CA ASP A 35 11.99 -23.67 -7.72
C ASP A 35 11.44 -24.09 -9.10
N SER A 36 10.12 -24.06 -9.28
CA SER A 36 9.45 -24.56 -10.48
C SER A 36 8.73 -23.50 -11.31
N ARG A 37 8.57 -22.27 -10.78
CA ARG A 37 7.77 -21.23 -11.43
C ARG A 37 8.19 -19.82 -11.03
N ILE A 38 7.84 -18.88 -11.89
CA ILE A 38 7.91 -17.44 -11.61
C ILE A 38 6.50 -16.93 -11.36
N VAL A 39 6.33 -16.10 -10.32
CA VAL A 39 5.05 -15.46 -10.01
C VAL A 39 5.21 -13.96 -9.84
N CYS A 40 4.11 -13.24 -10.02
CA CYS A 40 4.04 -11.80 -9.79
C CYS A 40 3.32 -11.52 -8.49
N ALA A 41 3.99 -10.81 -7.59
CA ALA A 41 3.46 -10.44 -6.28
C ALA A 41 4.14 -9.17 -5.76
N GLN A 42 3.42 -8.37 -4.97
CA GLN A 42 4.00 -7.20 -4.29
C GLN A 42 4.99 -7.62 -3.20
N THR A 43 4.71 -8.72 -2.51
CA THR A 43 5.54 -9.27 -1.43
C THR A 43 5.99 -10.68 -1.75
N SER A 44 7.01 -11.17 -1.02
CA SER A 44 7.47 -12.55 -1.18
C SER A 44 6.32 -13.53 -0.90
N PRO A 45 6.07 -14.53 -1.76
CA PRO A 45 5.07 -15.57 -1.47
C PRO A 45 5.44 -16.48 -0.30
N GLY A 46 6.72 -16.53 0.10
CA GLY A 46 7.19 -17.34 1.23
C GLY A 46 8.69 -17.64 1.18
N PRO A 47 9.17 -18.58 2.01
CA PRO A 47 10.53 -19.10 1.93
C PRO A 47 10.82 -19.73 0.56
N GLY A 48 12.07 -19.65 0.09
CA GLY A 48 12.49 -20.20 -1.21
C GLY A 48 12.20 -19.31 -2.42
N TRP A 49 11.54 -18.16 -2.23
CA TRP A 49 11.30 -17.20 -3.30
C TRP A 49 12.39 -16.13 -3.34
N THR A 50 12.98 -15.94 -4.52
CA THR A 50 13.99 -14.91 -4.78
C THR A 50 13.41 -13.81 -5.68
N ARG A 51 13.56 -12.56 -5.26
CA ARG A 51 13.11 -11.40 -6.05
C ARG A 51 14.01 -11.18 -7.26
N LEU A 52 13.42 -11.15 -8.46
CA LEU A 52 14.10 -10.78 -9.69
C LEU A 52 14.14 -9.25 -9.87
N LYS A 53 15.07 -8.76 -10.69
CA LYS A 53 15.22 -7.32 -10.98
C LYS A 53 13.98 -6.77 -11.71
N GLY A 54 13.70 -5.49 -11.47
CA GLY A 54 12.59 -4.76 -12.08
C GLY A 54 11.42 -4.55 -11.12
N HIS A 55 10.49 -3.68 -11.52
CA HIS A 55 9.23 -3.42 -10.83
C HIS A 55 8.13 -3.19 -11.87
N PHE A 56 6.90 -3.52 -11.51
CA PHE A 56 5.75 -3.49 -12.40
C PHE A 56 4.58 -2.79 -11.73
N VAL A 57 3.71 -2.18 -12.53
CA VAL A 57 2.54 -1.44 -12.02
C VAL A 57 1.37 -2.39 -11.77
N LYS A 58 1.23 -3.43 -12.59
CA LYS A 58 0.10 -4.37 -12.55
C LYS A 58 0.46 -5.72 -11.94
N SER A 59 -0.57 -6.43 -11.48
CA SER A 59 -0.45 -7.72 -10.79
C SER A 59 0.05 -8.88 -11.66
N ASP A 60 -0.05 -8.75 -12.98
CA ASP A 60 0.48 -9.66 -13.99
C ASP A 60 1.95 -9.37 -14.37
N CYS A 61 2.61 -8.46 -13.66
CA CYS A 61 3.92 -7.90 -14.04
C CYS A 61 3.97 -7.30 -15.45
N SER A 62 2.94 -6.51 -15.79
CA SER A 62 2.99 -5.57 -16.91
C SER A 62 3.23 -4.14 -16.43
N ILE A 63 3.71 -3.28 -17.36
CA ILE A 63 3.89 -1.84 -17.12
C ILE A 63 2.53 -1.13 -17.05
#